data_AF-A0AAV3Z016-F1
#
_entry.id   AF-A0AAV3Z016-F1
#
_cell.length_a   1.000
_cell.length_b   1.000
_cell.length_c   1.000
_cell.angle_alpha   90.00
_cell.angle_beta   90.00
_cell.angle_gamma   90.00
#
_symmetry.space_group_name_H-M   'P 1'
#
loop_
_entity.id
_entity.type
_entity.pdbx_description
1 polymer ?
#
loop_
_entity_poly.entity_id
_entity_poly.type
_entity_poly.pdbx_seq_one_letter_code
_entity_poly.pdbx_strand_id
1 'polypeptide(L)'
;MLLSPEKAQAVTLACCYLHNFLRRKSRRFIIQGTVDWEDENGSVHGGSWRDLQIEIHGLQAKQRRNASEKAKDTRDLFRRYFCTKGSVPWQR
;
A
#
# COMPACT_ATOMS: atom_id res chain seq x y z
N MET A 1 -12.93 14.31 -6.64
CA MET A 1 -11.88 15.24 -7.13
C MET A 1 -10.59 14.46 -7.29
N LEU A 2 -9.98 14.48 -8.48
CA LEU A 2 -8.65 13.89 -8.70
C LEU A 2 -7.59 14.99 -8.50
N LEU A 3 -6.57 14.72 -7.68
CA LEU A 3 -5.43 15.62 -7.52
C LEU A 3 -4.52 15.52 -8.75
N SER A 4 -3.83 16.62 -9.09
CA SER A 4 -2.73 16.54 -10.06
C SER A 4 -1.58 15.71 -9.46
N PRO A 5 -0.72 15.09 -10.27
CA PRO A 5 0.40 14.29 -9.78
C PRO A 5 1.28 15.05 -8.77
N GLU A 6 1.54 16.33 -9.00
CA GLU A 6 2.39 17.17 -8.16
C GLU A 6 1.75 17.41 -6.80
N LYS A 7 0.43 17.66 -6.77
CA LYS A 7 -0.33 17.82 -5.52
C LYS A 7 -0.41 16.51 -4.76
N ALA A 8 -0.65 15.40 -5.45
CA ALA A 8 -0.66 14.08 -4.83
C ALA A 8 0.70 13.77 -4.20
N GLN A 9 1.80 14.04 -4.90
CA GLN A 9 3.16 13.86 -4.40
C GLN A 9 3.41 14.71 -3.15
N ALA A 10 3.05 16.00 -3.17
CA ALA A 10 3.25 16.89 -2.03
C ALA A 10 2.49 16.42 -0.78
N VAL A 11 1.23 16.02 -0.94
CA VAL A 11 0.40 15.50 0.16
C VAL A 11 0.98 14.19 0.71
N THR A 12 1.36 13.25 -0.17
CA THR A 12 1.98 11.99 0.25
C THR A 12 3.25 12.24 1.05
N LEU A 13 4.15 13.10 0.57
CA LEU A 13 5.38 13.43 1.28
C LEU A 13 5.10 14.10 2.62
N ALA A 14 4.16 15.04 2.68
CA ALA A 14 3.77 15.68 3.94
C ALA A 14 3.25 14.67 4.97
N CYS A 15 2.40 13.72 4.56
CA CYS A 15 1.94 12.62 5.41
C CYS A 15 3.10 11.75 5.91
N CYS A 16 4.05 11.39 5.04
CA CYS A 16 5.23 10.62 5.42
C CYS A 16 6.10 11.37 6.43
N TYR A 17 6.36 12.66 6.21
CA TYR A 17 7.10 13.50 7.15
C TYR A 17 6.43 13.57 8.51
N LEU A 18 5.11 13.81 8.54
CA LEU A 18 4.34 13.86 9.77
C LEU A 18 4.38 12.52 10.51
N HIS A 19 4.15 11.42 9.82
CA HIS A 19 4.22 10.07 10.39
C HIS A 19 5.59 9.79 11.02
N ASN A 20 6.68 10.11 10.31
CA ASN A 20 8.05 9.93 10.80
C ASN A 20 8.35 10.81 12.02
N PHE A 21 7.89 12.07 12.00
CA PHE A 21 8.01 12.98 13.13
C PHE A 21 7.28 12.44 14.36
N LEU A 22 6.02 12.02 14.20
CA LEU A 22 5.19 11.51 15.29
C LEU A 22 5.73 10.20 15.86
N ARG A 23 6.22 9.28 15.00
CA ARG A 23 6.89 8.05 15.47
C ARG A 23 8.11 8.34 16.35
N ARG A 24 8.87 9.39 16.04
CA ARG A 24 10.06 9.78 16.82
C ARG A 24 9.71 10.51 18.11
N LYS A 25 8.66 11.33 18.10
CA LYS A 25 8.33 12.24 19.22
C LYS A 25 7.25 11.71 20.15
N SER A 26 6.44 10.76 19.70
CA SER A 26 5.31 10.22 20.46
C SER A 26 5.34 8.70 20.46
N ARG A 27 5.63 8.11 21.63
CA ARG A 27 5.52 6.67 21.86
C ARG A 27 4.07 6.16 21.81
N ARG A 28 3.09 7.06 21.83
CA ARG A 28 1.65 6.75 21.77
C ARG A 28 1.06 6.85 20.36
N PHE A 29 1.80 7.36 19.38
CA PHE A 29 1.29 7.55 18.03
C PHE A 29 0.99 6.23 17.32
N ILE A 30 1.91 5.27 17.42
CA ILE A 30 1.73 3.90 16.95
C ILE A 30 2.29 3.00 18.04
N ILE A 31 1.41 2.20 18.63
CA ILE A 31 1.78 1.23 19.65
C ILE A 31 2.03 -0.10 18.93
N GLN A 32 3.05 -0.84 19.35
CA GLN A 32 3.32 -2.15 18.77
C GLN A 32 2.08 -3.04 18.85
N GLY A 33 1.76 -3.73 17.75
CA GLY A 33 0.56 -4.55 17.65
C GLY A 33 -0.72 -3.79 17.27
N THR A 34 -0.73 -2.46 17.12
CA THR A 34 -1.92 -1.77 16.57
C THR A 34 -2.05 -1.92 15.05
N VAL A 35 -0.93 -2.13 14.36
CA VAL A 35 -0.85 -2.44 12.92
C VAL A 35 -0.14 -3.77 12.74
N ASP A 36 -0.27 -4.35 11.54
CA ASP A 36 0.43 -5.58 11.19
C ASP A 36 1.95 -5.37 11.31
N TRP A 37 2.67 -6.37 11.83
CA TRP A 37 4.12 -6.33 12.01
C TRP A 37 4.74 -7.70 11.73
N GLU A 38 6.02 -7.71 11.38
CA GLU A 38 6.76 -8.93 11.04
C GLU A 38 7.84 -9.18 12.11
N ASP A 39 7.97 -10.41 12.56
CA ASP A 39 9.01 -10.81 13.50
C ASP A 39 10.33 -11.16 12.81
N GLU A 40 11.37 -11.45 13.60
CA GLU A 40 12.70 -11.81 13.09
C GLU A 40 12.72 -13.10 12.26
N ASN A 41 11.69 -13.94 12.38
CA ASN A 41 11.53 -15.18 11.62
C ASN A 41 10.71 -14.98 10.33
N GLY A 42 10.31 -13.74 10.03
CA GLY A 42 9.46 -13.41 8.88
C GLY A 42 7.98 -13.75 9.08
N SER A 43 7.55 -14.05 10.31
CA SER A 43 6.14 -14.32 10.57
C SER A 43 5.37 -13.01 10.69
N VAL A 44 4.26 -12.91 9.95
CA VAL A 44 3.39 -11.74 9.97
C VAL A 44 2.36 -11.89 11.09
N HIS A 45 2.35 -10.93 12.00
CA HIS A 45 1.43 -10.82 13.12
C HIS A 45 0.38 -9.75 12.82
N GLY A 46 -0.90 -10.12 12.91
CA GLY A 46 -2.01 -9.20 12.66
C GLY A 46 -2.12 -8.12 13.75
N GLY A 47 -2.40 -6.89 13.34
CA GLY A 47 -2.64 -5.79 14.27
C GLY A 47 -4.07 -5.78 14.86
N SER A 48 -4.21 -5.20 16.05
CA SER A 48 -5.46 -5.06 16.78
C SER A 48 -6.50 -4.17 16.09
N TRP A 49 -6.13 -3.48 15.02
CA TRP A 49 -7.08 -2.76 14.17
C TRP A 49 -8.18 -3.67 13.61
N ARG A 50 -7.94 -4.98 13.52
CA ARG A 50 -8.92 -5.99 13.10
C ARG A 50 -9.99 -6.26 14.16
N ASP A 51 -9.66 -6.04 15.42
CA ASP A 51 -10.57 -6.20 16.56
C ASP A 51 -11.39 -4.93 16.82
N LEU A 52 -10.98 -3.80 16.23
CA LEU A 52 -11.78 -2.60 16.25
C LEU A 52 -13.06 -2.87 15.44
N GLN A 53 -14.23 -2.69 16.07
CA GLN A 53 -15.53 -2.58 15.40
C GLN A 53 -15.62 -1.29 14.56
N ILE A 54 -14.62 -1.07 13.71
CA ILE A 54 -14.68 -0.06 12.67
C ILE A 54 -15.28 -0.77 11.47
N GLU A 55 -16.44 -0.32 11.03
CA GLU A 55 -16.95 -0.68 9.71
C GLU A 55 -15.98 -0.13 8.67
N ILE A 56 -15.01 -0.95 8.26
CA ILE A 56 -14.14 -0.63 7.15
C ILE A 56 -14.98 -0.75 5.90
N HIS A 57 -15.59 0.37 5.52
CA HIS A 57 -16.41 0.44 4.33
C HIS A 57 -15.54 0.08 3.14
N GLY A 58 -15.95 -0.95 2.40
CA GLY A 58 -15.36 -1.26 1.12
C GLY A 58 -15.39 -0.02 0.23
N LEU A 59 -14.37 0.15 -0.61
CA LEU A 59 -14.38 1.20 -1.62
C LEU A 59 -15.66 1.07 -2.46
N GLN A 60 -16.35 2.18 -2.68
CA GLN A 60 -17.54 2.18 -3.53
C GLN A 60 -17.20 1.58 -4.90
N ALA A 61 -18.03 0.64 -5.34
CA ALA A 61 -17.86 0.03 -6.65
C ALA A 61 -17.97 1.10 -7.73
N LYS A 62 -16.91 1.25 -8.55
CA LYS A 62 -16.98 2.13 -9.72
C LYS A 62 -17.89 1.50 -10.78
N GLN A 63 -18.69 2.33 -11.44
CA GLN A 63 -19.58 1.91 -12.53
C GLN A 63 -18.80 1.24 -13.69
N ARG A 64 -17.56 1.69 -13.95
CA ARG A 64 -16.66 1.07 -14.92
C ARG A 64 -15.76 0.06 -14.23
N ARG A 65 -16.14 -1.22 -14.32
CA ARG A 65 -15.40 -2.34 -13.74
C ARG A 65 -14.25 -2.82 -14.62
N ASN A 66 -14.31 -2.55 -15.93
CA ASN A 66 -13.29 -2.99 -16.88
C ASN A 66 -12.20 -1.93 -17.06
N ALA A 67 -10.95 -2.36 -16.91
CA ALA A 67 -9.80 -1.57 -17.33
C ALA A 67 -9.82 -1.35 -18.85
N SER A 68 -9.26 -0.24 -19.32
CA SER A 68 -9.11 0.00 -20.76
C SER A 68 -8.17 -1.04 -21.39
N GLU A 69 -8.34 -1.33 -22.68
CA GLU A 69 -7.44 -2.25 -23.40
C GLU A 69 -5.97 -1.79 -23.27
N LYS A 70 -5.69 -0.49 -23.43
CA LYS A 70 -4.36 0.07 -23.20
C LYS A 70 -3.77 -0.25 -21.83
N ALA A 71 -4.59 -0.20 -20.77
CA ALA A 71 -4.14 -0.55 -19.42
C ALA A 71 -3.85 -2.06 -19.29
N LYS A 72 -4.67 -2.92 -19.91
CA LYS A 72 -4.42 -4.36 -19.99
C LYS A 72 -3.14 -4.67 -20.75
N ASP A 73 -2.94 -4.04 -21.91
CA ASP A 73 -1.74 -4.19 -22.73
C ASP A 73 -0.47 -3.76 -21.98
N THR A 74 -0.55 -2.64 -21.27
CA THR A 74 0.55 -2.14 -20.44
C THR A 74 0.89 -3.12 -19.32
N ARG A 75 -0.11 -3.63 -18.61
CA ARG A 75 0.06 -4.67 -17.58
C ARG A 75 0.70 -5.93 -18.17
N ASP A 76 0.21 -6.38 -19.32
CA ASP A 76 0.66 -7.61 -19.97
C ASP A 76 2.09 -7.47 -20.54
N LEU A 77 2.48 -6.28 -20.96
CA LEU A 77 3.86 -5.93 -21.34
C LEU A 77 4.81 -6.06 -20.14
N PHE A 78 4.48 -5.40 -19.02
CA PHE A 78 5.32 -5.46 -17.82
C PHE A 78 5.38 -6.87 -17.23
N ARG A 79 4.24 -7.56 -17.13
CA ARG A 79 4.19 -8.98 -16.72
C ARG A 79 5.17 -9.81 -17.54
N ARG A 80 5.12 -9.74 -18.87
CA ARG A 80 6.03 -10.50 -19.74
C ARG A 80 7.49 -10.18 -19.45
N TYR A 81 7.85 -8.91 -19.28
CA TYR A 81 9.22 -8.53 -18.97
C TYR A 81 9.69 -9.10 -17.63
N PHE A 82 8.97 -8.83 -16.54
CA PHE A 82 9.39 -9.23 -15.19
C PHE A 82 9.33 -10.74 -14.95
N CYS A 83 8.47 -11.47 -15.65
CA CYS A 83 8.41 -12.94 -15.55
C CYS A 83 9.36 -13.65 -16.54
N THR A 84 10.09 -12.93 -17.39
CA THR A 84 11.04 -13.55 -18.34
C THR A 84 12.41 -12.90 -18.25
N LYS A 85 12.70 -11.92 -19.12
CA LYS A 85 14.00 -11.25 -19.26
C LYS A 85 14.43 -10.51 -18.01
N GLY A 86 13.47 -9.94 -17.29
CA GLY A 86 13.68 -9.22 -16.04
C GLY A 86 13.50 -10.09 -14.79
N SER A 87 13.43 -11.42 -14.93
CA SER A 87 13.28 -12.31 -13.78
C SER A 87 14.54 -12.33 -12.93
N VAL A 88 14.36 -12.41 -11.62
CA VAL A 88 15.45 -12.44 -10.64
C VAL A 88 15.60 -13.83 -10.02
N PRO A 89 16.81 -14.21 -9.54
CA PRO A 89 17.09 -15.60 -9.16
C PRO A 89 16.17 -16.20 -8.10
N TRP A 90 15.62 -15.39 -7.20
CA TRP A 90 14.75 -15.81 -6.10
C TRP A 90 13.27 -15.95 -6.47
N GLN A 91 12.87 -15.66 -7.72
CA GLN A 91 11.49 -15.83 -8.20
C GLN A 91 11.16 -17.26 -8.67
N ARG A 92 12.08 -18.22 -8.50
CA ARG A 92 11.91 -19.62 -8.90
C ARG A 92 11.58 -20.51 -7.71
#